data_AF-A0A6P0SLK9-F1
#
_entry.id   AF-A0A6P0SLK9-F1
#
_cell.length_a   1.000
_cell.length_b   1.000
_cell.length_c   1.000
_cell.angle_alpha   90.00
_cell.angle_beta   90.00
_cell.angle_gamma   90.00
#
_symmetry.space_group_name_H-M   'P 1'
#
loop_
_entity.id
_entity.type
_entity.pdbx_description
1 polymer ?
#
loop_
_entity_poly.entity_id
_entity_poly.type
_entity_poly.pdbx_seq_one_letter_code
_entity_poly.pdbx_strand_id
1 'polypeptide(L)'
;MGKKSQRKTKKSQPQPLIRTDVWRLVTTPEQKEMMLMTVTCYRKYLLPLVLIVNAQWSNLAPLSSLELVLAVEKMIHVTTANPNPKHSYYQKIVNKYPDHRKFPSYLRRAAIAEAIGIVSSFQTRYRSWQSGNRKKRTAKAPRLTAMCKTYPALYKGQQILYGKYYQTVALKVWSGKDWIWLTNIGVKNHGNNRHLVEGNKLKSPSLVV
;
A
#
# COMPACT_ATOMS: atom_id res chain seq x y z
N MET A 1 -53.93 -14.60 -0.87
CA MET A 1 -53.20 -13.62 -1.72
C MET A 1 -51.92 -13.18 -1.00
N GLY A 2 -50.77 -13.77 -1.33
CA GLY A 2 -49.48 -13.39 -0.73
C GLY A 2 -48.81 -12.26 -1.53
N LYS A 3 -48.65 -11.08 -0.92
CA LYS A 3 -47.91 -9.95 -1.51
C LYS A 3 -46.43 -10.32 -1.63
N LYS A 4 -45.94 -10.51 -2.86
CA LYS A 4 -44.51 -10.64 -3.15
C LYS A 4 -43.82 -9.30 -2.85
N SER A 5 -42.95 -9.30 -1.84
CA SER A 5 -42.07 -8.18 -1.51
C SER A 5 -41.08 -7.97 -2.66
N GLN A 6 -41.23 -6.87 -3.40
CA GLN A 6 -40.26 -6.46 -4.41
C GLN A 6 -38.99 -5.96 -3.72
N ARG A 7 -37.90 -6.73 -3.82
CA ARG A 7 -36.56 -6.29 -3.44
C ARG A 7 -36.18 -5.07 -4.29
N LYS A 8 -36.20 -3.88 -3.68
CA LYS A 8 -35.62 -2.67 -4.27
C LYS A 8 -34.11 -2.86 -4.39
N THR A 9 -33.62 -3.15 -5.58
CA THR A 9 -32.18 -3.10 -5.91
C THR A 9 -31.71 -1.65 -5.79
N LYS A 10 -30.90 -1.34 -4.77
CA LYS A 10 -30.18 -0.06 -4.69
C LYS A 10 -29.35 0.09 -5.97
N LYS A 11 -29.64 1.11 -6.79
CA LYS A 11 -28.76 1.52 -7.90
C LYS A 11 -27.37 1.81 -7.32
N SER A 12 -26.38 1.01 -7.70
CA SER A 12 -24.97 1.29 -7.38
C SER A 12 -24.61 2.65 -7.94
N GLN A 13 -24.11 3.56 -7.10
CA GLN A 13 -23.50 4.77 -7.63
C GLN A 13 -22.30 4.39 -8.51
N PRO A 14 -22.06 5.09 -9.63
CA PRO A 14 -20.90 4.84 -10.46
C PRO A 14 -19.63 5.11 -9.65
N GLN A 15 -18.74 4.12 -9.60
CA GLN A 15 -17.46 4.25 -8.92
C GLN A 15 -16.64 5.35 -9.61
N PRO A 16 -15.91 6.20 -8.86
CA PRO A 16 -15.08 7.23 -9.46
C PRO A 16 -14.02 6.59 -10.36
N LEU A 17 -13.95 7.06 -11.61
CA LEU A 17 -12.98 6.56 -12.58
C LEU A 17 -11.57 7.00 -12.19
N ILE A 18 -10.71 6.04 -11.83
CA ILE A 18 -9.30 6.29 -11.54
C ILE A 18 -8.50 6.04 -12.83
N ARG A 19 -7.67 7.00 -13.22
CA ARG A 19 -6.71 6.87 -14.32
C ARG A 19 -5.30 7.15 -13.80
N THR A 20 -4.33 6.45 -14.38
CA THR A 20 -2.93 6.52 -13.97
C THR A 20 -2.11 7.26 -15.03
N ASP A 21 -1.28 8.20 -14.57
CA ASP A 21 -0.21 8.80 -15.36
C ASP A 21 1.14 8.29 -14.84
N VAL A 22 2.10 8.11 -15.73
CA VAL A 22 3.47 7.72 -15.38
C VAL A 22 4.37 8.93 -15.55
N TRP A 23 4.96 9.37 -14.44
CA TRP A 23 5.87 10.51 -14.44
C TRP A 23 7.30 10.02 -14.53
N ARG A 24 8.05 10.50 -15.53
CA ARG A 24 9.46 10.16 -15.69
C ARG A 24 10.31 11.23 -15.02
N LEU A 25 11.02 10.85 -13.97
CA LEU A 25 11.89 11.74 -13.20
C LEU A 25 13.31 11.78 -13.80
N VAL A 26 13.97 12.92 -13.69
CA VAL A 26 15.38 13.11 -14.03
C VAL A 26 16.17 12.98 -12.73
N THR A 27 16.83 11.83 -12.56
CA THR A 27 17.53 11.47 -11.32
C THR A 27 18.99 11.12 -11.58
N THR A 28 19.88 11.50 -10.67
CA THR A 28 21.26 10.98 -10.67
C THR A 28 21.30 9.50 -10.30
N PRO A 29 22.38 8.77 -10.59
CA PRO A 29 22.54 7.38 -10.15
C PRO A 29 22.38 7.20 -8.64
N GLU A 30 22.95 8.11 -7.84
CA GLU A 30 22.84 8.08 -6.37
C GLU A 30 21.39 8.27 -5.89
N GLN A 31 20.67 9.23 -6.47
CA GLN A 31 19.25 9.45 -6.16
C GLN A 31 18.42 8.21 -6.50
N LYS A 32 18.69 7.59 -7.64
CA LYS A 32 18.03 6.35 -8.06
C LYS A 32 18.31 5.20 -7.09
N GLU A 33 19.54 5.07 -6.61
CA GLU A 33 19.88 4.07 -5.59
C GLU A 33 19.11 4.29 -4.30
N MET A 34 19.03 5.53 -3.79
CA MET A 34 18.22 5.82 -2.59
C MET A 34 16.73 5.52 -2.79
N MET A 35 16.19 5.73 -4.00
CA MET A 35 14.82 5.33 -4.32
C MET A 35 14.66 3.80 -4.32
N LEU A 36 15.60 3.04 -4.88
CA LEU A 36 15.62 1.57 -4.84
C LEU A 36 15.71 1.05 -3.39
N MET A 37 16.55 1.67 -2.57
CA MET A 37 16.66 1.36 -1.14
C MET A 37 15.34 1.62 -0.41
N THR A 38 14.65 2.71 -0.74
CA THR A 38 13.32 3.04 -0.19
C THR A 38 12.29 1.96 -0.52
N VAL A 39 12.23 1.53 -1.79
CA VAL A 39 11.34 0.45 -2.24
C VAL A 39 11.68 -0.86 -1.52
N THR A 40 12.97 -1.16 -1.36
CA THR A 40 13.45 -2.36 -0.69
C THR A 40 13.09 -2.37 0.79
N CYS A 41 13.31 -1.25 1.50
CA CYS A 41 12.88 -1.05 2.89
C CYS A 41 11.38 -1.28 3.04
N TYR A 42 10.56 -0.65 2.17
CA TYR A 42 9.11 -0.81 2.20
C TYR A 42 8.67 -2.28 2.00
N ARG A 43 9.27 -3.00 1.03
CA ARG A 43 8.95 -4.41 0.77
C ARG A 43 9.36 -5.33 1.92
N LYS A 44 10.53 -5.11 2.51
CA LYS A 44 11.00 -5.85 3.69
C LYS A 44 10.09 -5.62 4.91
N TYR A 45 9.59 -4.40 5.08
CA TYR A 45 8.63 -4.05 6.12
C TYR A 45 7.26 -4.71 5.90
N LEU A 46 6.80 -4.77 4.65
CA LEU A 46 5.51 -5.32 4.23
C LEU A 46 5.42 -6.85 4.35
N LEU A 47 6.47 -7.57 3.98
CA LEU A 47 6.47 -9.04 3.91
C LEU A 47 5.97 -9.73 5.20
N PRO A 48 6.50 -9.43 6.40
CA PRO A 48 6.00 -10.03 7.63
C PRO A 48 4.56 -9.61 7.97
N LEU A 49 4.11 -8.42 7.54
CA LEU A 49 2.72 -8.01 7.73
C LEU A 49 1.76 -8.89 6.95
N VAL A 50 2.09 -9.22 5.70
CA VAL A 50 1.24 -10.10 4.87
C VAL A 50 1.05 -11.46 5.54
N LEU A 51 2.11 -12.01 6.14
CA LEU A 51 2.06 -13.28 6.86
C LEU A 51 1.19 -13.19 8.13
N ILE A 52 1.38 -12.16 8.94
CA ILE A 52 0.59 -11.92 10.16
C ILE A 52 -0.89 -11.73 9.84
N VAL A 53 -1.21 -10.88 8.86
CA VAL A 53 -2.58 -10.59 8.44
C VAL A 53 -3.26 -11.85 7.90
N ASN A 54 -2.55 -12.65 7.09
CA ASN A 54 -3.10 -13.91 6.58
C ASN A 54 -3.35 -14.93 7.70
N ALA A 55 -2.42 -15.05 8.65
CA ALA A 55 -2.56 -15.96 9.79
C ALA A 55 -3.70 -15.58 10.75
N GLN A 56 -4.13 -14.31 10.74
CA GLN A 56 -5.19 -13.78 11.59
C GLN A 56 -6.46 -13.43 10.79
N TRP A 57 -6.53 -13.84 9.52
CA TRP A 57 -7.58 -13.41 8.59
C TRP A 57 -9.00 -13.74 9.08
N SER A 58 -9.21 -14.87 9.76
CA SER A 58 -10.52 -15.24 10.32
C SER A 58 -11.07 -14.21 11.30
N ASN A 59 -10.19 -13.60 12.10
CA ASN A 59 -10.55 -12.58 13.09
C ASN A 59 -10.67 -11.19 12.46
N LEU A 60 -9.92 -10.95 11.39
CA LEU A 60 -9.86 -9.65 10.72
C LEU A 60 -10.99 -9.48 9.69
N ALA A 61 -11.33 -10.51 8.93
CA ALA A 61 -12.29 -10.46 7.82
C ALA A 61 -13.67 -9.83 8.15
N PRO A 62 -14.24 -9.97 9.36
CA PRO A 62 -15.51 -9.35 9.71
C PRO A 62 -15.44 -7.84 9.98
N LEU A 63 -14.25 -7.29 10.23
CA LEU A 63 -14.07 -5.90 10.65
C LEU A 63 -14.25 -4.92 9.48
N SER A 64 -14.64 -3.69 9.77
CA SER A 64 -14.66 -2.61 8.77
C SER A 64 -13.25 -2.21 8.35
N SER A 65 -13.11 -1.48 7.23
CA SER A 65 -11.79 -1.07 6.72
C SER A 65 -10.96 -0.25 7.72
N LEU A 66 -11.61 0.59 8.54
CA LEU A 66 -10.93 1.40 9.54
C LEU A 66 -10.49 0.55 10.74
N GLU A 67 -11.40 -0.30 11.23
CA GLU A 67 -11.11 -1.22 12.34
C GLU A 67 -10.02 -2.23 11.97
N LEU A 68 -9.99 -2.69 10.73
CA LEU A 68 -8.96 -3.58 10.19
C LEU A 68 -7.55 -2.99 10.35
N VAL A 69 -7.35 -1.74 9.90
CA VAL A 69 -6.04 -1.08 9.97
C VAL A 69 -5.62 -0.88 11.42
N LEU A 70 -6.53 -0.43 12.28
CA LEU A 70 -6.27 -0.23 13.71
C LEU A 70 -5.96 -1.54 14.44
N ALA A 71 -6.70 -2.60 14.14
CA ALA A 71 -6.48 -3.92 14.73
C ALA A 71 -5.09 -4.44 14.37
N VAL A 72 -4.71 -4.39 13.09
CA VAL A 72 -3.37 -4.82 12.65
C VAL A 72 -2.27 -3.94 13.25
N GLU A 73 -2.46 -2.62 13.29
CA GLU A 73 -1.48 -1.70 13.90
C GLU A 73 -1.25 -2.01 15.38
N LYS A 74 -2.32 -2.23 16.15
CA LYS A 74 -2.26 -2.63 17.56
C LYS A 74 -1.57 -3.99 17.76
N MET A 75 -1.70 -4.91 16.82
CA MET A 75 -1.07 -6.23 16.92
C MET A 75 0.45 -6.20 16.74
N ILE A 76 0.99 -5.18 16.07
CA ILE A 76 2.40 -5.14 15.65
C ILE A 76 3.21 -4.01 16.28
N HIS A 77 2.60 -2.87 16.61
CA HIS A 77 3.33 -1.64 16.93
C HIS A 77 3.29 -1.32 18.43
N VAL A 78 4.48 -1.25 19.04
CA VAL A 78 4.63 -0.75 20.41
C VAL A 78 4.33 0.75 20.45
N THR A 79 3.45 1.15 21.36
CA THR A 79 3.21 2.55 21.71
C THR A 79 3.03 2.66 23.23
N THR A 80 2.99 3.87 23.77
CA THR A 80 2.69 4.09 25.20
C THR A 80 1.36 3.46 25.62
N ALA A 81 0.34 3.51 24.75
CA ALA A 81 -0.98 2.91 24.98
C ALA A 81 -1.05 1.40 24.59
N ASN A 82 0.02 0.85 24.00
CA ASN A 82 0.10 -0.56 23.59
C ASN A 82 1.53 -1.09 23.80
N PRO A 83 1.95 -1.27 25.07
CA PRO A 83 3.34 -1.62 25.37
C PRO A 83 3.70 -3.04 24.95
N ASN A 84 2.73 -3.96 24.94
CA ASN A 84 2.93 -5.39 24.70
C ASN A 84 2.10 -5.88 23.49
N PRO A 85 2.49 -5.56 22.25
CA PRO A 85 1.79 -6.01 21.05
C PRO A 85 1.84 -7.54 20.91
N LYS A 86 0.74 -8.10 20.39
CA LYS A 86 0.54 -9.57 20.24
C LYS A 86 1.66 -10.26 19.46
N HIS A 87 2.21 -9.62 18.43
CA HIS A 87 3.28 -10.18 17.61
C HIS A 87 4.65 -9.59 17.94
N SER A 88 5.22 -10.01 19.08
CA SER A 88 6.59 -9.63 19.49
C SER A 88 7.66 -10.02 18.46
N TYR A 89 7.43 -11.05 17.64
CA TYR A 89 8.27 -11.39 16.49
C TYR A 89 8.42 -10.22 15.50
N TYR A 90 7.35 -9.46 15.28
CA TYR A 90 7.40 -8.28 14.40
C TYR A 90 8.38 -7.23 14.94
N GLN A 91 8.40 -7.04 16.27
CA GLN A 91 9.35 -6.14 16.91
C GLN A 91 10.80 -6.61 16.73
N LYS A 92 11.07 -7.92 16.77
CA LYS A 92 12.41 -8.45 16.45
C LYS A 92 12.83 -8.09 15.02
N ILE A 93 11.93 -8.17 14.05
CA ILE A 93 12.20 -7.75 12.66
C ILE A 93 12.44 -6.24 12.57
N VAL A 94 11.60 -5.44 13.24
CA VAL A 94 11.74 -3.97 13.24
C VAL A 94 13.08 -3.56 13.86
N ASN A 95 13.47 -4.19 14.97
CA ASN A 95 14.71 -3.86 15.67
C ASN A 95 15.96 -4.34 14.93
N LYS A 96 15.85 -5.40 14.13
CA LYS A 96 16.98 -5.95 13.35
C LYS A 96 17.51 -4.97 12.30
N TYR A 97 16.67 -4.12 11.73
CA TYR A 97 17.07 -3.23 10.64
C TYR A 97 16.95 -1.75 11.03
N PRO A 98 17.97 -0.91 10.74
CA PRO A 98 17.97 0.50 11.12
C PRO A 98 16.87 1.31 10.40
N ASP A 99 16.57 0.96 9.16
CA ASP A 99 15.53 1.55 8.33
C ASP A 99 14.12 1.29 8.89
N HIS A 100 13.88 0.08 9.42
CA HIS A 100 12.63 -0.27 10.07
C HIS A 100 12.44 0.44 11.42
N ARG A 101 13.50 0.63 12.21
CA ARG A 101 13.42 1.40 13.47
C ARG A 101 13.02 2.85 13.23
N LYS A 102 13.50 3.45 12.14
CA LYS A 102 13.14 4.81 11.71
C LYS A 102 11.96 4.85 10.74
N PHE A 103 11.17 3.78 10.64
CA PHE A 103 10.12 3.70 9.62
C PHE A 103 8.98 4.69 9.88
N PRO A 104 8.67 5.61 8.95
CA PRO A 104 7.67 6.64 9.15
C PRO A 104 6.27 6.07 9.37
N SER A 105 5.49 6.69 10.26
CA SER A 105 4.16 6.21 10.63
C SER A 105 3.16 6.18 9.46
N TYR A 106 3.27 7.11 8.51
CA TYR A 106 2.42 7.12 7.30
C TYR A 106 2.75 5.95 6.36
N LEU A 107 4.03 5.59 6.21
CA LEU A 107 4.43 4.42 5.43
C LEU A 107 4.02 3.13 6.12
N ARG A 108 4.04 3.07 7.45
CA ARG A 108 3.52 1.94 8.21
C ARG A 108 2.04 1.69 7.93
N ARG A 109 1.22 2.75 8.01
CA ARG A 109 -0.21 2.67 7.70
C ARG A 109 -0.46 2.23 6.25
N ALA A 110 0.34 2.72 5.29
CA ALA A 110 0.29 2.24 3.92
C ALA A 110 0.65 0.76 3.79
N ALA A 111 1.72 0.30 4.46
CA ALA A 111 2.12 -1.11 4.43
C ALA A 111 1.06 -2.02 5.06
N ILE A 112 0.40 -1.59 6.14
CA ILE A 112 -0.72 -2.32 6.75
C ILE A 112 -1.89 -2.43 5.76
N ALA A 113 -2.31 -1.31 5.17
CA ALA A 113 -3.40 -1.30 4.19
C ALA A 113 -3.09 -2.18 2.98
N GLU A 114 -1.86 -2.13 2.49
CA GLU A 114 -1.38 -2.97 1.38
C GLU A 114 -1.41 -4.46 1.76
N ALA A 115 -0.94 -4.83 2.95
CA ALA A 115 -0.97 -6.21 3.44
C ALA A 115 -2.41 -6.75 3.50
N ILE A 116 -3.34 -5.95 4.02
CA ILE A 116 -4.77 -6.28 4.05
C ILE A 116 -5.31 -6.48 2.62
N GLY A 117 -4.98 -5.58 1.69
CA GLY A 117 -5.40 -5.70 0.28
C GLY A 117 -4.90 -6.98 -0.38
N ILE A 118 -3.62 -7.31 -0.19
CA ILE A 118 -2.99 -8.54 -0.72
C ILE A 118 -3.72 -9.78 -0.18
N VAL A 119 -3.92 -9.85 1.14
CA VAL A 119 -4.57 -11.00 1.79
C VAL A 119 -6.04 -11.11 1.39
N SER A 120 -6.79 -10.00 1.38
CA SER A 120 -8.19 -9.97 0.97
C SER A 120 -8.37 -10.47 -0.47
N SER A 121 -7.53 -9.99 -1.39
CA SER A 121 -7.52 -10.45 -2.79
C SER A 121 -7.16 -11.94 -2.91
N PHE A 122 -6.17 -12.41 -2.14
CA PHE A 122 -5.81 -13.82 -2.11
C PHE A 122 -6.96 -14.69 -1.59
N GLN A 123 -7.53 -14.34 -0.45
CA GLN A 123 -8.61 -15.09 0.22
C GLN A 123 -9.87 -15.17 -0.65
N THR A 124 -10.23 -14.06 -1.32
CA THR A 124 -11.36 -14.03 -2.27
C THR A 124 -11.11 -14.98 -3.45
N ARG A 125 -9.94 -14.90 -4.09
CA ARG A 125 -9.57 -15.80 -5.20
C ARG A 125 -9.49 -17.25 -4.76
N TYR A 126 -8.97 -17.51 -3.56
CA TYR A 126 -8.83 -18.85 -3.01
C TYR A 126 -10.20 -19.47 -2.74
N ARG A 127 -11.13 -18.74 -2.13
CA ARG A 127 -12.52 -19.17 -1.92
C ARG A 127 -13.25 -19.44 -3.24
N SER A 128 -13.11 -18.55 -4.24
CA SER A 128 -13.66 -18.76 -5.58
C SER A 128 -13.10 -20.02 -6.25
N TRP A 129 -11.80 -20.29 -6.08
CA TRP A 129 -11.18 -21.50 -6.58
C TRP A 129 -11.69 -22.75 -5.83
N GLN A 130 -11.88 -22.69 -4.51
CA GLN A 130 -12.44 -23.78 -3.71
C GLN A 130 -13.88 -24.10 -4.11
N SER A 131 -14.69 -23.09 -4.45
CA SER A 131 -16.08 -23.26 -4.88
C SER A 131 -16.24 -23.77 -6.31
N GLY A 132 -15.14 -24.14 -6.99
CA GLY A 132 -15.16 -24.63 -8.36
C GLY A 132 -15.22 -23.55 -9.44
N ASN A 133 -15.33 -22.27 -9.07
CA ASN A 133 -15.25 -21.15 -10.03
C ASN A 133 -13.79 -20.95 -10.47
N ARG A 134 -13.42 -21.73 -11.49
CA ARG A 134 -12.06 -21.82 -12.04
C ARG A 134 -12.13 -21.64 -13.55
N LYS A 135 -11.13 -20.95 -14.12
CA LYS A 135 -11.02 -20.78 -15.58
C LYS A 135 -10.96 -22.12 -16.34
N LYS A 136 -10.40 -23.16 -15.71
CA LYS A 136 -10.36 -24.54 -16.21
C LYS A 136 -10.22 -25.53 -15.05
N ARG A 137 -10.61 -26.79 -15.25
CA ARG A 137 -10.56 -27.87 -14.23
C ARG A 137 -9.15 -28.06 -13.65
N THR A 138 -8.11 -27.91 -14.48
CA THR A 138 -6.69 -28.07 -14.13
C THR A 138 -6.04 -26.80 -13.57
N ALA A 139 -6.81 -25.73 -13.32
CA ALA A 139 -6.25 -24.49 -12.79
C ALA A 139 -5.70 -24.73 -11.37
N LYS A 140 -4.43 -24.36 -11.16
CA LYS A 140 -3.77 -24.41 -9.84
C LYS A 140 -4.43 -23.42 -8.88
N ALA A 141 -4.42 -23.76 -7.59
CA ALA A 141 -4.87 -22.85 -6.54
C ALA A 141 -4.06 -21.54 -6.59
N PRO A 142 -4.69 -20.38 -6.31
CA PRO A 142 -3.95 -19.14 -6.17
C PRO A 142 -2.94 -19.28 -5.04
N ARG A 143 -1.81 -18.58 -5.15
CA ARG A 143 -0.74 -18.56 -4.15
C ARG A 143 -0.70 -17.20 -3.47
N LEU A 144 -0.47 -17.18 -2.17
CA LEU A 144 -0.18 -15.95 -1.45
C LEU A 144 1.25 -15.52 -1.79
N THR A 145 1.39 -14.52 -2.64
CA THR A 145 2.70 -13.94 -2.95
C THR A 145 3.01 -12.87 -1.91
N ALA A 146 3.73 -13.23 -0.84
CA ALA A 146 4.12 -12.26 0.19
C ALA A 146 5.21 -11.29 -0.30
N MET A 147 6.02 -11.71 -1.27
CA MET A 147 7.02 -10.86 -1.93
C MET A 147 6.36 -10.08 -3.08
N CYS A 148 5.50 -9.14 -2.74
CA CYS A 148 4.85 -8.31 -3.74
C CYS A 148 5.86 -7.36 -4.37
N LYS A 149 5.83 -7.21 -5.70
CA LYS A 149 6.48 -6.12 -6.42
C LYS A 149 5.71 -4.81 -6.17
N THR A 150 5.45 -4.50 -4.90
CA THR A 150 4.74 -3.29 -4.48
C THR A 150 5.69 -2.12 -4.44
N TYR A 151 5.11 -0.94 -4.51
CA TYR A 151 5.79 0.34 -4.49
C TYR A 151 5.13 1.20 -3.41
N PRO A 152 5.91 1.90 -2.57
CA PRO A 152 5.33 2.73 -1.53
C PRO A 152 4.51 3.88 -2.13
N ALA A 153 3.37 4.16 -1.52
CA ALA A 153 2.57 5.32 -1.85
C ALA A 153 3.22 6.60 -1.32
N LEU A 154 3.45 7.56 -2.20
CA LEU A 154 4.02 8.87 -1.90
C LEU A 154 2.92 9.80 -1.38
N TYR A 155 2.87 9.97 -0.06
CA TYR A 155 1.90 10.89 0.56
C TYR A 155 2.26 12.35 0.29
N LYS A 156 1.29 13.12 -0.23
CA LYS A 156 1.43 14.56 -0.45
C LYS A 156 1.80 15.25 0.87
N GLY A 157 2.86 16.05 0.87
CA GLY A 157 3.35 16.78 2.04
C GLY A 157 4.28 15.96 2.96
N GLN A 158 4.20 14.64 2.95
CA GLN A 158 4.99 13.76 3.83
C GLN A 158 6.13 13.05 3.09
N GLN A 159 5.89 12.68 1.83
CA GLN A 159 6.85 11.94 1.00
C GLN A 159 7.03 12.53 -0.40
N ILE A 160 6.08 13.34 -0.87
CA ILE A 160 6.21 14.09 -2.12
C ILE A 160 5.75 15.53 -1.95
N LEU A 161 6.55 16.45 -2.48
CA LEU A 161 6.21 17.85 -2.70
C LEU A 161 6.31 18.15 -4.18
N TYR A 162 5.36 18.93 -4.70
CA TYR A 162 5.31 19.32 -6.10
C TYR A 162 5.81 20.76 -6.24
N GLY A 163 6.75 20.98 -7.14
CA GLY A 163 7.22 22.30 -7.53
C GLY A 163 6.20 23.04 -8.41
N LYS A 164 6.57 24.26 -8.81
CA LYS A 164 5.73 25.11 -9.67
C LYS A 164 5.44 24.40 -10.99
N TYR A 165 4.16 24.40 -11.39
CA TYR A 165 3.67 23.73 -12.61
C TYR A 165 4.12 22.26 -12.73
N TYR A 166 4.38 21.58 -11.62
CA TYR A 166 4.85 20.19 -11.56
C TYR A 166 6.19 19.92 -12.23
N GLN A 167 6.94 20.94 -12.66
CA GLN A 167 8.22 20.76 -13.38
C GLN A 167 9.29 20.05 -12.54
N THR A 168 9.21 20.19 -11.22
CA THR A 168 10.08 19.52 -10.26
C THR A 168 9.28 18.86 -9.14
N VAL A 169 9.88 17.87 -8.49
CA VAL A 169 9.36 17.25 -7.28
C VAL A 169 10.46 17.17 -6.22
N ALA A 170 10.05 17.17 -4.95
CA ALA A 170 10.91 16.71 -3.86
C ALA A 170 10.37 15.38 -3.34
N LEU A 171 11.26 14.43 -3.08
CA LEU A 171 10.92 13.08 -2.62
C LEU A 171 11.61 12.76 -1.31
N LYS A 172 10.86 12.25 -0.33
CA LYS A 172 11.45 11.76 0.92
C LYS A 172 11.79 10.28 0.78
N VAL A 173 13.08 9.98 0.84
CA VAL A 173 13.66 8.65 0.57
C VAL A 173 14.58 8.23 1.71
N TRP A 174 14.84 6.93 1.78
CA TRP A 174 15.83 6.34 2.68
C TRP A 174 17.22 6.42 2.06
N SER A 175 18.17 7.09 2.73
CA SER A 175 19.56 7.24 2.28
C SER A 175 20.46 6.05 2.63
N GLY A 176 19.95 5.05 3.36
CA GLY A 176 20.76 4.04 4.05
C GLY A 176 20.95 4.32 5.54
N LYS A 177 20.82 5.58 5.96
CA LYS A 177 21.02 6.01 7.35
C LYS A 177 19.82 6.78 7.91
N ASP A 178 19.19 7.62 7.09
CA ASP A 178 18.03 8.40 7.50
C ASP A 178 17.04 8.67 6.35
N TRP A 179 15.86 9.17 6.70
CA TRP A 179 14.86 9.63 5.76
C TRP A 179 15.12 11.08 5.38
N ILE A 180 15.69 11.29 4.20
CA ILE A 180 16.08 12.61 3.69
C ILE A 180 15.17 13.06 2.55
N TRP A 181 15.11 14.37 2.33
CA TRP A 181 14.47 14.94 1.15
C TRP A 181 15.48 15.08 0.02
N LEU A 182 15.20 14.41 -1.11
CA LEU A 182 15.80 14.76 -2.39
C LEU A 182 14.99 15.91 -2.98
N THR A 183 15.60 17.08 -3.16
CA THR A 183 14.93 18.29 -3.65
C THR A 183 15.21 18.49 -5.15
N ASN A 184 14.35 19.28 -5.81
CA ASN A 184 14.53 19.72 -7.19
C ASN A 184 14.73 18.61 -8.23
N ILE A 185 14.11 17.45 -8.03
CA ILE A 185 14.13 16.37 -9.04
C ILE A 185 13.26 16.81 -10.22
N GLY A 186 13.86 16.96 -11.40
CA GLY A 186 13.14 17.36 -12.60
C GLY A 186 12.15 16.30 -13.07
N VAL A 187 11.01 16.73 -13.63
CA VAL A 187 10.05 15.83 -14.28
C VAL A 187 10.18 15.97 -15.79
N LYS A 188 10.64 14.91 -16.45
CA LYS A 188 10.83 14.86 -17.91
C LYS A 188 9.51 14.74 -18.67
N ASN A 189 8.55 14.01 -18.10
CA ASN A 189 7.23 13.81 -18.69
C ASN A 189 6.19 13.53 -17.60
N HIS A 190 4.97 14.02 -17.80
CA HIS A 190 3.81 13.89 -16.93
C HIS A 190 2.73 12.92 -17.45
N GLY A 191 3.02 12.18 -18.53
CA GLY A 191 2.02 11.33 -19.19
C GLY A 191 1.03 12.20 -19.97
N ASN A 192 -0.27 12.03 -19.72
CA ASN A 192 -1.31 12.79 -20.43
C ASN A 192 -1.79 14.03 -19.67
N ASN A 193 -1.00 14.50 -18.70
CA ASN A 193 -1.31 15.71 -17.91
C ASN A 193 -2.70 15.68 -17.26
N ARG A 194 -3.21 14.50 -16.89
CA ARG A 194 -4.60 14.38 -16.43
C ARG A 194 -4.84 15.10 -15.11
N HIS A 195 -3.77 15.33 -14.36
CA HIS A 195 -3.79 16.11 -13.13
C HIS A 195 -4.06 17.62 -13.34
N LEU A 196 -3.97 18.13 -14.58
CA LEU A 196 -4.30 19.52 -14.94
C LEU A 196 -5.75 19.68 -15.42
N VAL A 197 -6.45 18.58 -15.71
CA VAL A 197 -7.84 18.63 -16.18
C VAL A 197 -8.74 19.06 -15.02
N GLU A 198 -9.59 20.04 -15.27
CA GLU A 198 -10.53 20.57 -14.29
C GLU A 198 -11.44 19.45 -13.72
N GLY A 199 -11.69 19.50 -12.41
CA GLY A 199 -12.45 18.48 -11.69
C GLY A 199 -11.65 17.22 -11.31
N ASN A 200 -10.46 16.99 -11.90
CA ASN A 200 -9.63 15.87 -11.49
C ASN A 200 -8.91 16.15 -10.17
N LYS A 201 -8.84 15.12 -9.31
CA LYS A 201 -8.12 15.16 -8.04
C LYS A 201 -6.91 14.25 -8.09
N LEU A 202 -5.73 14.82 -7.96
CA LEU A 202 -4.49 14.04 -7.88
C LEU A 202 -4.50 13.17 -6.62
N LYS A 203 -4.28 11.86 -6.81
CA LYS A 203 -4.09 10.89 -5.73
C LYS A 203 -2.60 10.68 -5.44
N SER A 204 -2.29 10.05 -4.31
CA SER A 204 -0.91 9.68 -3.97
C SER A 204 -0.30 8.79 -5.05
N PRO A 205 0.79 9.22 -5.71
CA PRO A 205 1.47 8.38 -6.69
C PRO A 205 2.29 7.28 -5.99
N SER A 206 2.68 6.25 -6.73
CA SER A 206 3.59 5.21 -6.22
C SER A 206 5.02 5.45 -6.69
N LEU A 207 6.01 5.21 -5.83
CA LEU A 207 7.43 5.31 -6.19
C LEU A 207 7.87 4.09 -7.01
N VAL A 208 7.88 4.20 -8.33
CA VAL A 208 8.36 3.16 -9.25
C VAL A 208 9.77 3.50 -9.71
N VAL A 209 10.70 2.54 -9.60
CA VAL A 209 12.15 2.72 -9.84
C VAL A 209 12.69 1.61 -10.73
#